data_AF-A0A482XK26-F1
#
_entry.id   AF-A0A482XK26-F1
#
_cell.length_a   1.000
_cell.length_b   1.000
_cell.length_c   1.000
_cell.angle_alpha   90.00
_cell.angle_beta   90.00
_cell.angle_gamma   90.00
#
_symmetry.space_group_name_H-M   'P 1'
#
loop_
_entity.id
_entity.type
_entity.pdbx_description
1 polymer ?
#
loop_
_entity_poly.entity_id
_entity_poly.type
_entity_poly.pdbx_seq_one_letter_code
_entity_poly.pdbx_strand_id
1 'polypeptide(L)'
;MPLLLTKTTTTTSVMGARPSIANATNIDTLLVATEKDDKLIVPPEAMQDKVAFIFNNLSQLNLPEKCDELRDLVTEEYFPWISQYLVMKRASIELNFHTLYSNFLDVLKINDVKKMVLVETYRNIRMT
;
A
#
# COMPACT_ATOMS: atom_id res chain seq x y z
N MET A 1 44.77 13.33 52.32
CA MET A 1 43.84 13.52 53.45
C MET A 1 42.55 14.14 52.90
N PRO A 2 41.39 13.67 53.36
CA PRO A 2 40.46 12.91 52.50
C PRO A 2 39.00 13.43 52.54
N LEU A 3 38.09 12.62 51.99
CA LEU A 3 36.63 12.49 52.28
C LEU A 3 35.69 13.36 51.43
N LEU A 4 34.53 12.90 50.96
CA LEU A 4 33.86 11.59 50.96
C LEU A 4 32.63 11.73 50.01
N LEU A 5 32.42 10.72 49.16
CA LEU A 5 31.15 10.10 48.77
C LEU A 5 29.84 10.92 48.88
N THR A 6 29.06 11.02 47.80
CA THR A 6 27.65 10.55 47.79
C THR A 6 27.17 10.25 46.36
N LYS A 7 26.94 8.96 46.09
CA LYS A 7 25.91 8.47 45.17
C LYS A 7 24.54 8.92 45.69
N THR A 8 23.65 9.42 44.84
CA THR A 8 22.22 9.44 45.12
C THR A 8 21.47 8.65 44.06
N THR A 9 20.96 7.52 44.52
CA THR A 9 19.98 6.64 43.86
C THR A 9 18.58 7.13 44.24
N THR A 10 17.74 7.33 43.22
CA THR A 10 16.28 7.09 43.14
C THR A 10 15.35 7.57 44.27
N THR A 11 14.38 8.43 43.94
CA THR A 11 12.96 8.19 44.31
C THR A 11 11.99 8.84 43.32
N THR A 12 11.32 7.96 42.58
CA THR A 12 9.99 7.98 41.95
C THR A 12 9.05 9.16 42.27
N SER A 13 8.57 9.84 41.23
CA SER A 13 7.18 10.32 41.17
C SER A 13 6.57 9.98 39.81
N VAL A 14 5.73 8.96 39.85
CA VAL A 14 4.78 8.52 38.83
C VAL A 14 3.89 9.67 38.39
N MET A 15 3.94 10.06 37.12
CA MET A 15 2.76 10.55 36.41
C MET A 15 2.87 10.21 34.92
N GLY A 16 2.04 9.23 34.53
CA GLY A 16 1.48 9.12 33.20
C GLY A 16 2.50 8.90 32.09
N ALA A 17 2.78 7.62 31.82
CA ALA A 17 3.07 7.19 30.46
C ALA A 17 1.91 7.65 29.56
N ARG A 18 2.02 8.87 29.02
CA ARG A 18 1.38 9.20 27.76
C ARG A 18 2.14 8.36 26.74
N PRO A 19 1.53 7.35 26.11
CA PRO A 19 2.14 6.80 24.91
C PRO A 19 2.24 8.00 23.97
N SER A 20 3.46 8.47 23.72
CA SER A 20 3.72 9.25 22.52
C SER A 20 3.09 8.46 21.40
N ILE A 21 2.15 9.07 20.69
CA ILE A 21 1.64 8.58 19.41
C ILE A 21 2.86 8.61 18.49
N ALA A 22 3.67 7.55 18.61
CA ALA A 22 4.69 7.21 17.66
C ALA A 22 3.89 6.92 16.40
N ASN A 23 4.13 7.75 15.39
CA ASN A 23 3.64 7.61 14.03
C ASN A 23 4.21 6.32 13.39
N ALA A 24 3.87 5.17 13.98
CA ALA A 24 4.10 3.88 13.39
C ALA A 24 2.98 3.66 12.38
N THR A 25 3.13 4.28 11.22
CA THR A 25 2.67 3.77 9.93
C THR A 25 3.23 2.35 9.77
N ASN A 26 2.60 1.42 10.48
CA ASN A 26 3.01 0.03 10.63
C ASN A 26 2.53 -0.72 9.39
N ILE A 27 3.28 -0.54 8.30
CA ILE A 27 3.13 -1.29 7.05
C ILE A 27 3.25 -2.81 7.32
N ASP A 28 3.98 -3.21 8.37
CA ASP A 28 4.14 -4.62 8.76
C ASP A 28 2.83 -5.29 9.19
N THR A 29 1.86 -4.55 9.73
CA THR A 29 0.55 -5.12 10.11
C THR A 29 -0.32 -5.44 8.88
N LEU A 30 -0.14 -4.70 7.78
CA LEU A 30 -0.83 -4.95 6.52
C LEU A 30 -0.21 -6.09 5.71
N LEU A 31 1.03 -6.48 6.00
CA LEU A 31 1.71 -7.58 5.32
C LEU A 31 1.24 -8.96 5.85
N VAL A 32 0.91 -9.04 7.14
CA VAL A 32 0.52 -10.29 7.83
C VAL A 32 -0.93 -10.69 7.50
N ALA A 33 -1.82 -9.74 7.21
CA ALA A 33 -3.21 -10.07 6.92
C ALA A 33 -3.45 -10.60 5.48
N THR A 34 -2.43 -10.58 4.62
CA THR A 34 -2.49 -11.07 3.23
C THR A 34 -2.13 -12.56 3.11
N GLU A 35 -1.82 -13.26 4.21
CA GLU A 35 -1.42 -14.68 4.21
C GLU A 35 -2.55 -15.68 3.83
N LYS A 36 -3.69 -15.21 3.32
CA LYS A 36 -4.80 -16.09 2.91
C LYS A 36 -5.16 -16.08 1.42
N ASP A 37 -4.47 -15.31 0.58
CA ASP A 37 -4.64 -15.41 -0.87
C ASP A 37 -3.45 -16.15 -1.49
N ASP A 38 -3.72 -17.40 -1.87
CA ASP A 38 -3.00 -18.26 -2.80
C ASP A 38 -2.07 -17.50 -3.77
N LYS A 39 -0.77 -17.86 -3.76
CA LYS A 39 0.22 -17.64 -4.84
C LYS A 39 0.04 -16.34 -5.65
N LEU A 40 0.32 -15.20 -5.03
CA LEU A 40 0.56 -13.98 -5.78
C LEU A 40 1.81 -14.17 -6.65
N ILE A 41 1.62 -14.24 -7.97
CA ILE A 41 2.72 -14.35 -8.92
C ILE A 41 3.32 -12.95 -9.03
N VAL A 42 4.53 -12.79 -8.49
CA VAL A 42 5.26 -11.53 -8.57
C VAL A 42 5.88 -11.42 -9.95
N PRO A 43 5.54 -10.41 -10.76
CA PRO A 43 6.15 -10.22 -12.07
C PRO A 43 7.63 -9.83 -11.96
N PRO A 44 8.43 -10.04 -13.02
CA PRO A 44 9.84 -9.65 -13.03
C PRO A 44 10.02 -8.14 -12.84
N GLU A 45 11.14 -7.70 -12.25
CA GLU A 45 11.42 -6.28 -11.92
C GLU A 45 11.18 -5.33 -13.12
N ALA A 46 11.60 -5.72 -14.32
CA ALA A 46 11.39 -4.94 -15.53
C ALA A 46 9.90 -4.65 -15.83
N MET A 47 9.00 -5.58 -15.46
CA MET A 47 7.56 -5.37 -15.58
C MET A 47 7.05 -4.48 -14.43
N GLN A 48 7.53 -4.71 -13.20
CA GLN A 48 7.15 -3.86 -12.06
C GLN A 48 7.49 -2.39 -12.28
N ASP A 49 8.69 -2.10 -12.80
CA ASP A 49 9.13 -0.74 -13.13
C ASP A 49 8.25 -0.11 -14.20
N LYS A 50 7.87 -0.87 -15.24
CA LYS A 50 6.94 -0.40 -16.27
C LYS A 50 5.55 -0.09 -15.69
N VAL A 51 5.02 -0.97 -14.85
CA VAL A 51 3.73 -0.74 -14.17
C VAL A 51 3.81 0.50 -13.29
N ALA A 52 4.88 0.66 -12.51
CA ALA A 52 5.11 1.84 -11.68
C ALA A 52 5.21 3.11 -12.53
N PHE A 53 5.88 3.06 -13.68
CA PHE A 53 5.99 4.16 -14.63
C PHE A 53 4.64 4.56 -15.22
N ILE A 54 3.80 3.57 -15.57
CA ILE A 54 2.43 3.79 -16.06
C ILE A 54 1.61 4.52 -15.00
N PHE A 55 1.58 4.02 -13.77
CA PHE A 55 0.81 4.67 -12.69
C PHE A 55 1.34 6.04 -12.31
N ASN A 56 2.66 6.24 -12.37
CA ASN A 56 3.27 7.54 -12.05
C ASN A 56 2.96 8.62 -13.10
N ASN A 57 2.81 8.24 -14.37
CA ASN A 57 2.50 9.15 -15.46
C ASN A 57 1.01 9.10 -15.87
N LEU A 58 0.17 8.41 -15.08
CA LEU A 58 -1.25 8.25 -15.39
C LEU A 58 -1.98 9.58 -15.23
N SER A 59 -2.76 9.95 -16.23
CA SER A 59 -3.60 11.15 -16.24
C SER A 59 -4.91 10.86 -16.97
N GLN A 60 -5.92 11.73 -16.83
CA GLN A 60 -7.21 11.53 -17.51
C GLN A 60 -7.09 11.56 -19.05
N LEU A 61 -6.11 12.29 -19.59
CA LEU A 61 -5.93 12.44 -21.04
C LEU A 61 -5.26 11.22 -21.67
N ASN A 62 -4.26 10.65 -21.00
CA ASN A 62 -3.51 9.49 -21.49
C ASN A 62 -4.04 8.15 -20.94
N LEU A 63 -5.17 8.20 -20.21
CA LEU A 63 -5.79 7.04 -19.59
C LEU A 63 -6.01 5.86 -20.56
N PRO A 64 -6.65 6.03 -21.74
CA PRO A 64 -6.89 4.89 -22.64
C PRO A 64 -5.61 4.28 -23.19
N GLU A 65 -4.62 5.10 -23.53
CA GLU A 65 -3.34 4.65 -24.05
C GLU A 65 -2.57 3.85 -22.97
N LYS A 66 -2.56 4.35 -21.73
CA LYS A 66 -1.92 3.68 -20.59
C LYS A 66 -2.64 2.42 -20.16
N CYS A 67 -3.96 2.36 -20.29
CA CYS A 67 -4.73 1.14 -20.06
C CYS A 67 -4.36 0.05 -21.08
N ASP A 68 -4.21 0.40 -22.36
CA ASP A 68 -3.86 -0.58 -23.39
C ASP A 68 -2.40 -1.05 -23.26
N GLU A 69 -1.46 -0.14 -22.93
CA GLU A 69 -0.09 -0.51 -22.55
C GLU A 69 -0.07 -1.49 -21.37
N LEU A 70 -0.85 -1.21 -20.32
CA LEU A 70 -0.91 -2.11 -19.16
C LEU A 70 -1.54 -3.46 -19.55
N ARG A 71 -2.58 -3.44 -20.38
CA ARG A 71 -3.27 -4.65 -20.83
C ARG A 71 -2.38 -5.56 -21.65
N ASP A 72 -1.51 -4.99 -22.49
CA ASP A 72 -0.55 -5.76 -23.29
C ASP A 72 0.62 -6.27 -22.42
N LEU A 73 1.03 -5.47 -21.43
CA LEU A 73 2.11 -5.83 -20.51
C LEU A 73 1.73 -6.92 -19.51
N VAL A 74 0.48 -6.94 -19.06
CA VAL A 74 0.03 -7.69 -17.89
C VAL A 74 -0.85 -8.85 -18.31
N THR A 75 -0.39 -10.05 -18.04
CA THR A 75 -1.16 -11.28 -18.24
C THR A 75 -2.07 -11.56 -17.05
N GLU A 76 -3.08 -12.43 -17.25
CA GLU A 76 -4.10 -12.77 -16.26
C GLU A 76 -3.51 -13.29 -14.93
N GLU A 77 -2.32 -13.89 -15.00
CA GLU A 77 -1.57 -14.40 -13.84
C GLU A 77 -1.09 -13.29 -12.89
N TYR A 78 -0.91 -12.05 -13.40
CA TYR A 78 -0.42 -10.89 -12.66
C TYR A 78 -1.53 -9.93 -12.23
N PHE A 79 -2.79 -10.17 -12.63
CA PHE A 79 -3.94 -9.37 -12.20
C PHE A 79 -4.07 -9.25 -10.68
N PRO A 80 -3.86 -10.31 -9.88
CA PRO A 80 -3.88 -10.21 -8.42
C PRO A 80 -2.82 -9.24 -7.90
N TRP A 81 -1.59 -9.34 -8.42
CA TRP A 81 -0.45 -8.52 -8.01
C TRP A 81 -0.67 -7.04 -8.32
N ILE A 82 -1.19 -6.71 -9.50
CA ILE A 82 -1.48 -5.31 -9.86
C ILE A 82 -2.63 -4.73 -9.05
N SER A 83 -3.66 -5.51 -8.81
CA SER A 83 -4.80 -5.07 -8.00
C SER A 83 -4.34 -4.72 -6.59
N GLN A 84 -3.48 -5.55 -6.01
CA GLN A 84 -2.88 -5.29 -4.71
C GLN A 84 -1.94 -4.08 -4.73
N TYR A 85 -1.08 -3.95 -5.74
CA TYR A 85 -0.20 -2.79 -5.90
C TYR A 85 -1.00 -1.48 -5.96
N LEU A 86 -2.05 -1.45 -6.79
CA LEU A 86 -2.92 -0.28 -6.94
C LEU A 86 -3.58 0.09 -5.61
N VAL A 87 -4.11 -0.88 -4.86
CA VAL A 87 -4.80 -0.55 -3.61
C VAL A 87 -3.83 -0.18 -2.51
N MET A 88 -2.83 -1.03 -2.23
CA MET A 88 -1.92 -0.85 -1.10
C MET A 88 -0.95 0.31 -1.27
N LYS A 89 -0.38 0.50 -2.46
CA LYS A 89 0.67 1.50 -2.71
C LYS A 89 0.16 2.83 -3.25
N ARG A 90 -1.03 2.86 -3.85
CA ARG A 90 -1.58 4.06 -4.48
C ARG A 90 -2.88 4.50 -3.83
N ALA A 91 -3.96 3.74 -3.95
CA ALA A 91 -5.28 4.15 -3.48
C ALA A 91 -5.34 4.44 -1.96
N SER A 92 -4.56 3.74 -1.13
CA SER A 92 -4.48 3.98 0.31
C SER A 92 -3.78 5.30 0.70
N ILE A 93 -2.99 5.91 -0.19
CA ILE A 93 -2.24 7.15 0.09
C ILE A 93 -2.68 8.33 -0.78
N GLU A 94 -3.13 8.08 -2.00
CA GLU A 94 -3.43 9.07 -3.04
C GLU A 94 -4.95 9.27 -3.20
N LEU A 95 -5.60 9.81 -2.17
CA LEU A 95 -7.06 10.04 -2.14
C LEU A 95 -7.57 10.89 -3.32
N ASN A 96 -6.78 11.86 -3.79
CA ASN A 96 -7.15 12.74 -4.90
C ASN A 96 -7.23 12.01 -6.25
N PHE A 97 -6.60 10.85 -6.38
CA PHE A 97 -6.54 10.07 -7.62
C PHE A 97 -7.57 8.94 -7.68
N HIS A 98 -8.46 8.83 -6.69
CA HIS A 98 -9.49 7.78 -6.65
C HIS A 98 -10.39 7.81 -7.89
N THR A 99 -10.85 8.98 -8.32
CA THR A 99 -11.65 9.13 -9.54
C THR A 99 -10.86 8.69 -10.79
N LEU A 100 -9.56 8.99 -10.83
CA LEU A 100 -8.70 8.58 -11.93
C LEU A 100 -8.55 7.04 -11.97
N TYR A 101 -8.33 6.40 -10.82
CA TYR A 101 -8.24 4.95 -10.72
C TYR A 101 -9.58 4.25 -11.00
N SER A 102 -10.72 4.86 -10.62
CA SER A 102 -12.03 4.34 -11.01
C SER A 102 -12.20 4.36 -12.53
N ASN A 103 -11.91 5.50 -13.17
CA ASN A 103 -11.94 5.62 -14.63
C ASN A 103 -10.97 4.64 -15.29
N PHE A 104 -9.79 4.45 -14.72
CA PHE A 104 -8.80 3.48 -15.18
C PHE A 104 -9.39 2.06 -15.24
N LEU A 105 -10.05 1.61 -14.18
CA LEU A 105 -10.69 0.28 -14.13
C LEU A 105 -11.85 0.16 -15.12
N ASP A 106 -12.59 1.24 -15.37
CA ASP A 106 -13.66 1.27 -16.36
C ASP A 106 -13.13 1.17 -17.80
N VAL A 107 -11.99 1.80 -18.09
CA VAL A 107 -11.35 1.75 -19.41
C VAL A 107 -10.60 0.44 -19.63
N LEU A 108 -9.97 -0.09 -18.58
CA LEU A 108 -9.27 -1.38 -18.63
C LEU A 108 -10.24 -2.52 -19.00
N LYS A 109 -11.51 -2.43 -18.59
CA LYS A 109 -12.60 -3.40 -18.92
C LYS A 109 -12.29 -4.85 -18.54
N ILE A 110 -11.36 -5.08 -17.61
CA ILE A 110 -11.06 -6.40 -17.07
C ILE A 110 -11.89 -6.59 -15.79
N ASN A 111 -12.95 -7.39 -15.89
CA ASN A 111 -13.88 -7.63 -14.78
C ASN A 111 -13.18 -8.25 -13.57
N ASP A 112 -12.21 -9.14 -13.79
CA ASP A 112 -11.41 -9.76 -12.72
C ASP A 112 -10.61 -8.72 -11.94
N VAL A 113 -9.82 -7.87 -12.61
CA VAL A 113 -9.06 -6.79 -11.96
C VAL A 113 -10.00 -5.85 -11.20
N LYS A 114 -11.14 -5.46 -11.80
CA LYS A 114 -12.14 -4.61 -11.11
C LYS A 114 -12.67 -5.27 -9.84
N LYS A 115 -12.99 -6.56 -9.89
CA LYS A 115 -13.46 -7.33 -8.72
C LYS A 115 -12.37 -7.45 -7.65
N MET A 116 -11.13 -7.74 -8.05
CA MET A 116 -9.99 -7.86 -7.14
C MET A 116 -9.67 -6.54 -6.46
N VAL A 117 -9.63 -5.43 -7.21
CA VAL A 117 -9.43 -4.08 -6.65
C VAL A 117 -10.54 -3.71 -5.68
N LEU A 118 -11.80 -4.03 -5.98
CA LEU A 118 -12.91 -3.80 -5.05
C LEU A 118 -12.75 -4.61 -3.76
N VAL A 119 -12.48 -5.92 -3.86
CA VAL A 119 -12.26 -6.79 -2.69
C VAL A 119 -11.12 -6.24 -1.84
N GLU A 120 -10.01 -5.86 -2.47
CA GLU A 120 -8.83 -5.35 -1.79
C GLU A 120 -9.09 -3.99 -1.13
N THR A 121 -9.85 -3.11 -1.79
CA THR A 121 -10.27 -1.82 -1.24
C THR A 121 -11.17 -2.01 -0.01
N TYR A 122 -12.18 -2.89 -0.09
CA TYR A 122 -13.05 -3.22 1.05
C TYR A 122 -12.26 -3.86 2.20
N ARG A 123 -11.29 -4.72 1.89
CA ARG A 123 -10.39 -5.32 2.88
C ARG A 123 -9.57 -4.25 3.61
N ASN A 124 -9.03 -3.27 2.90
CA ASN A 124 -8.26 -2.16 3.48
C ASN A 124 -9.12 -1.22 4.34
N ILE A 125 -10.32 -0.85 3.87
CA ILE A 125 -11.24 0.02 4.64
C ILE A 125 -11.70 -0.66 5.93
N ARG A 126 -11.96 -1.98 5.90
CA ARG A 126 -12.47 -2.73 7.06
C ARG A 126 -11.40 -3.05 8.12
N MET A 127 -10.12 -2.79 7.83
CA MET A 127 -9.01 -2.91 8.78
C MET A 127 -8.67 -1.58 9.48
N THR A 128 -9.25 -0.45 9.05
CA THR A 128 -9.16 0.85 9.74
C THR A 128 -10.33 1.00 10.70
#